data_AF-A0A0D1E2P8-F1
#
_entry.id   AF-A0A0D1E2P8-F1
#
_cell.length_a   1.000
_cell.length_b   1.000
_cell.length_c   1.000
_cell.angle_alpha   90.00
_cell.angle_beta   90.00
_cell.angle_gamma   90.00
#
_symmetry.space_group_name_H-M   'P 1'
#
loop_
_entity.id
_entity.type
_entity.pdbx_description
1 polymer ?
#
loop_
_entity_poly.entity_id
_entity_poly.type
_entity_poly.pdbx_seq_one_letter_code
_entity_poly.pdbx_strand_id
1 'polypeptide(L)'
;MYSPKLTLLLPMLLLTFLASVWSYQIEAGEQLWQYGQPIEEGIRNLHLNIFSALRRNGENAINPDAMAAHRFFRSLQQDGRLESTARPVTGAEWNRWYAAEIERIQTPEARAARAGSRS
;
A
#
# COMPACT_ATOMS: atom_id res chain seq x y z
N MET A 1 -1.53 34.23 34.58
CA MET A 1 -1.89 34.61 33.19
C MET A 1 -1.64 33.41 32.30
N TYR A 2 -2.68 32.64 31.99
CA TYR A 2 -2.58 31.52 31.05
C TYR A 2 -2.78 32.06 29.63
N SER A 3 -1.77 31.96 28.78
CA SER A 3 -1.86 32.31 27.35
C SER A 3 -2.68 31.24 26.62
N PRO A 4 -3.86 31.56 26.04
CA PRO A 4 -4.71 30.56 25.38
C PRO A 4 -4.28 30.23 23.94
N LYS A 5 -3.12 30.73 23.48
CA LYS A 5 -2.69 30.59 22.08
C LYS A 5 -2.00 29.24 21.75
N LEU A 6 -1.59 28.47 22.76
CA LEU A 6 -0.87 27.21 22.53
C LEU A 6 -1.79 26.00 22.30
N THR A 7 -3.07 26.08 22.65
CA THR A 7 -3.98 24.92 22.65
C THR A 7 -4.51 24.56 21.26
N LEU A 8 -4.43 25.48 20.28
CA LEU A 8 -4.95 25.27 18.92
C LEU A 8 -3.94 24.69 17.93
N LEU A 9 -2.64 24.66 18.25
CA LEU A 9 -1.61 24.14 17.34
C LEU A 9 -1.47 22.62 17.38
N LEU A 10 -1.85 21.99 18.49
CA LEU A 10 -1.74 20.54 18.67
C LEU A 10 -2.71 19.72 17.79
N PRO A 11 -4.01 20.06 17.64
CA PRO A 11 -4.89 19.31 16.74
C PRO A 11 -4.55 19.53 15.26
N MET A 12 -3.99 20.70 14.91
CA MET A 12 -3.60 21.01 13.53
C MET A 12 -2.38 20.20 13.07
N LEU A 13 -1.41 19.95 13.97
CA LEU A 13 -0.26 19.07 13.70
C LEU A 13 -0.66 17.59 13.61
N LEU A 14 -1.65 17.15 14.41
CA LEU A 14 -2.21 15.80 14.32
C LEU A 14 -2.95 15.54 13.00
N LEU A 15 -3.64 16.56 12.46
CA LEU A 15 -4.32 16.49 11.17
C LEU A 15 -3.36 16.40 9.97
N THR A 16 -2.16 17.00 10.07
CA THR A 16 -1.16 16.91 8.99
C THR A 16 -0.53 15.52 8.84
N PHE A 17 -0.58 14.66 9.87
CA PHE A 17 -0.03 13.31 9.79
C PHE A 17 -0.95 12.31 9.05
N LEU A 18 -2.26 12.55 9.03
CA LEU A 18 -3.23 11.67 8.38
C LEU A 18 -3.35 11.89 6.86
N ALA A 19 -2.76 12.97 6.33
CA ALA A 19 -2.76 13.27 4.90
C ALA A 19 -1.53 12.69 4.16
N SER A 20 -0.95 11.60 4.66
CA SER A 20 -0.03 10.80 3.84
C SER A 20 -0.85 10.20 2.71
N VAL A 21 -0.85 10.88 1.57
CA VAL A 21 -1.67 10.59 0.39
C VAL A 21 -1.38 9.16 -0.06
N TRP A 22 -2.35 8.26 0.12
CA TRP A 22 -2.26 6.84 -0.21
C TRP A 22 -2.34 6.67 -1.74
N SER A 23 -1.30 7.09 -2.45
CA SER A 23 -1.31 7.19 -3.91
C SER A 23 -1.35 5.86 -4.66
N TYR A 24 -1.03 4.78 -3.96
CA TYR A 24 -1.10 3.40 -4.42
C TYR A 24 -2.49 2.78 -4.21
N GLN A 25 -3.43 3.52 -3.61
CA GLN A 25 -4.73 3.00 -3.24
C GLN A 25 -5.57 2.75 -4.49
N ILE A 26 -5.97 1.49 -4.64
CA ILE A 26 -6.87 1.05 -5.71
C ILE A 26 -8.30 1.15 -5.19
N GLU A 27 -9.26 1.36 -6.09
CA GLU A 27 -10.68 1.31 -5.72
C GLU A 27 -11.01 0.00 -5.00
N ALA A 28 -11.72 0.09 -3.88
CA ALA A 28 -11.89 -1.04 -2.95
C ALA A 28 -12.57 -2.26 -3.60
N GLY A 29 -13.51 -2.01 -4.52
CA GLY A 29 -14.26 -3.03 -5.26
C GLY A 29 -13.57 -3.51 -6.54
N GLU A 30 -12.45 -2.91 -6.93
CA GLU A 30 -11.73 -3.29 -8.14
C GLU A 30 -11.28 -4.75 -8.03
N GLN A 31 -11.65 -5.57 -9.02
CA GLN A 31 -11.28 -6.97 -9.03
C GLN A 31 -9.88 -7.12 -9.64
N LEU A 32 -8.94 -7.60 -8.83
CA LEU A 32 -7.57 -7.83 -9.27
C LEU A 32 -7.40 -9.24 -9.85
N TRP A 33 -8.06 -10.22 -9.23
CA TRP A 33 -7.97 -11.63 -9.62
C TRP A 33 -9.25 -12.37 -9.22
N GLN A 34 -9.64 -13.38 -10.00
CA GLN A 34 -10.73 -14.29 -9.68
C GLN A 34 -10.32 -15.75 -9.84
N TYR A 35 -11.08 -16.66 -9.22
CA TYR A 35 -10.83 -18.08 -9.33
C TYR A 35 -10.77 -18.58 -10.78
N GLY A 36 -9.84 -19.50 -11.06
CA GLY A 36 -9.57 -20.04 -12.40
C GLY A 36 -8.64 -19.18 -13.25
N GLN A 37 -8.33 -17.96 -12.82
CA GLN A 37 -7.42 -17.06 -13.53
C GLN A 37 -5.95 -17.37 -13.17
N PRO A 38 -5.00 -17.30 -14.12
CA PRO A 38 -3.57 -17.37 -13.81
C PRO A 38 -3.14 -16.28 -12.83
N ILE A 39 -2.25 -16.60 -11.89
CA ILE A 39 -1.74 -15.64 -10.90
C ILE A 39 -1.03 -14.47 -11.59
N GLU A 40 -0.33 -14.75 -12.68
CA GLU A 40 0.38 -13.77 -13.52
C GLU A 40 -0.55 -12.70 -14.08
N GLU A 41 -1.80 -13.06 -14.38
CA GLU A 41 -2.80 -12.10 -14.80
C GLU A 41 -3.28 -11.24 -13.64
N GLY A 42 -3.41 -11.81 -12.43
CA GLY A 42 -3.67 -11.03 -11.22
C GLY A 42 -2.58 -10.01 -10.93
N ILE A 43 -1.31 -10.41 -11.05
CA ILE A 43 -0.15 -9.53 -10.90
C ILE A 43 -0.18 -8.41 -11.94
N ARG A 44 -0.47 -8.75 -13.21
CA ARG A 44 -0.60 -7.77 -14.30
C ARG A 44 -1.73 -6.77 -14.02
N ASN A 45 -2.91 -7.24 -13.64
CA ASN A 45 -4.06 -6.40 -13.31
C ASN A 45 -3.75 -5.43 -12.16
N LEU A 46 -3.04 -5.92 -11.15
CA LEU A 46 -2.59 -5.10 -10.04
C LEU A 46 -1.60 -4.02 -10.50
N HIS A 47 -0.60 -4.34 -11.32
CA HIS A 47 0.31 -3.33 -11.87
C HIS A 47 -0.41 -2.24 -12.68
N LEU A 48 -1.38 -2.62 -13.53
CA LEU A 48 -2.16 -1.67 -14.31
C LEU A 48 -2.97 -0.72 -13.42
N ASN A 49 -3.56 -1.26 -12.36
CA ASN A 49 -4.34 -0.49 -11.39
C ASN A 49 -3.47 0.43 -10.53
N ILE A 50 -2.30 -0.03 -10.09
CA ILE A 50 -1.30 0.81 -9.42
C ILE A 50 -0.89 1.96 -10.34
N PHE A 51 -0.51 1.67 -11.58
CA PHE A 51 -0.10 2.71 -12.54
C PHE A 51 -1.21 3.75 -12.75
N SER A 52 -2.46 3.28 -12.89
CA SER A 52 -3.63 4.17 -13.01
C SER A 52 -3.83 5.02 -11.76
N ALA A 53 -3.66 4.45 -10.56
CA ALA A 53 -3.74 5.19 -9.30
C ALA A 53 -2.63 6.24 -9.19
N LEU A 54 -1.38 5.89 -9.50
CA LEU A 54 -0.26 6.83 -9.49
C LEU A 54 -0.48 7.99 -10.46
N ARG A 55 -0.97 7.71 -11.67
CA ARG A 55 -1.28 8.73 -12.67
C ARG A 55 -2.37 9.70 -12.20
N ARG A 56 -3.39 9.21 -11.49
CA ARG A 56 -4.44 10.07 -10.90
C ARG A 56 -3.92 10.94 -9.76
N ASN A 57 -3.01 10.40 -8.95
CA ASN A 57 -2.56 11.02 -7.71
C ASN A 57 -1.34 11.96 -7.86
N GLY A 58 -0.68 11.96 -9.02
CA GLY A 58 0.34 12.95 -9.37
C GLY A 58 1.70 12.74 -8.69
N GLU A 59 2.51 13.80 -8.63
CA GLU A 59 3.94 13.74 -8.29
C GLU A 59 4.25 13.31 -6.85
N ASN A 60 3.30 13.48 -5.92
CA ASN A 60 3.48 13.11 -4.50
C ASN A 60 3.16 11.64 -4.22
N ALA A 61 3.09 10.83 -5.27
CA ALA A 61 2.71 9.44 -5.17
C ALA A 61 3.85 8.54 -4.69
N ILE A 62 3.65 7.86 -3.56
CA ILE A 62 4.43 6.69 -3.18
C ILE A 62 4.15 5.58 -4.20
N ASN A 63 5.13 5.34 -5.05
CA ASN A 63 5.14 4.22 -5.99
C ASN A 63 5.55 2.94 -5.25
N PRO A 64 4.72 1.87 -5.28
CA PRO A 64 5.15 0.58 -4.79
C PRO A 64 6.43 0.09 -5.46
N ASP A 65 7.26 -0.64 -4.73
CA ASP A 65 8.42 -1.27 -5.35
C ASP A 65 7.97 -2.30 -6.40
N ALA A 66 8.80 -2.52 -7.42
CA ALA A 66 8.45 -3.38 -8.57
C ALA A 66 8.10 -4.83 -8.19
N MET A 67 8.50 -5.29 -7.00
CA MET A 67 8.23 -6.64 -6.51
C MET A 67 7.02 -6.70 -5.57
N ALA A 68 6.40 -5.57 -5.21
CA ALA A 68 5.30 -5.52 -4.25
C ALA A 68 4.10 -6.36 -4.70
N ALA A 69 3.71 -6.28 -5.98
CA ALA A 69 2.62 -7.08 -6.52
C ALA A 69 2.91 -8.60 -6.44
N HIS A 70 4.15 -9.01 -6.75
CA HIS A 70 4.56 -10.41 -6.64
C HIS A 70 4.55 -10.90 -5.19
N ARG A 71 5.01 -10.07 -4.24
CA ARG A 71 4.98 -10.41 -2.81
C ARG A 71 3.55 -10.52 -2.28
N PHE A 72 2.65 -9.65 -2.72
CA PHE A 72 1.24 -9.71 -2.38
C PHE A 72 0.59 -11.02 -2.86
N PHE A 73 0.75 -11.38 -4.13
CA PHE A 73 0.18 -12.63 -4.63
C PHE A 73 0.83 -13.88 -4.02
N ARG A 74 2.13 -13.81 -3.68
CA ARG A 74 2.80 -14.86 -2.92
C ARG A 74 2.20 -15.02 -1.52
N SER A 75 1.92 -13.93 -0.80
CA SER A 75 1.30 -14.05 0.53
C SER A 75 -0.09 -14.65 0.44
N LEU A 76 -0.90 -14.23 -0.54
CA LEU A 76 -2.22 -14.83 -0.78
C LEU A 76 -2.12 -16.33 -1.07
N GLN A 77 -1.13 -16.75 -1.85
CA GLN A 77 -0.91 -18.17 -2.13
C GLN A 77 -0.52 -18.95 -0.86
N GLN A 78 0.38 -18.38 -0.04
CA GLN A 78 0.80 -18.98 1.23
C GLN A 78 -0.35 -19.12 2.23
N ASP A 79 -1.29 -18.18 2.19
CA ASP A 79 -2.49 -18.17 3.02
C ASP A 79 -3.62 -19.10 2.50
N GLY A 80 -3.38 -19.85 1.42
CA GLY A 80 -4.40 -20.70 0.78
C GLY A 80 -5.53 -19.89 0.10
N ARG A 81 -5.34 -18.58 -0.08
CA ARG A 81 -6.40 -17.66 -0.49
C ARG A 81 -6.74 -17.75 -1.99
N LEU A 82 -5.92 -18.46 -2.77
CA LEU A 82 -6.03 -18.62 -4.24
C LEU A 82 -6.50 -20.03 -4.67
N GLU A 83 -7.20 -20.76 -3.78
CA GLU A 83 -7.66 -22.15 -4.01
C GLU A 83 -9.06 -22.26 -4.66
N SER A 84 -9.58 -23.49 -4.81
CA SER A 84 -10.69 -23.89 -5.70
C SER A 84 -12.06 -23.23 -5.46
N THR A 85 -12.22 -22.53 -4.33
CA THR A 85 -13.45 -21.83 -3.92
C THR A 85 -13.17 -20.39 -3.49
N ALA A 86 -12.01 -19.85 -3.88
CA ALA A 86 -11.59 -18.52 -3.50
C ALA A 86 -12.54 -17.43 -4.03
N ARG A 87 -13.02 -16.57 -3.12
CA ARG A 87 -13.67 -15.30 -3.51
C ARG A 87 -12.65 -14.41 -4.25
N PRO A 88 -13.09 -13.49 -5.14
CA PRO A 88 -12.18 -12.60 -5.86
C PRO A 88 -11.25 -11.83 -4.92
N VAL A 89 -10.05 -11.54 -5.41
CA VAL A 89 -9.07 -10.67 -4.74
C VAL A 89 -9.34 -9.24 -5.20
N THR A 90 -9.52 -8.32 -4.26
CA THR A 90 -9.92 -6.95 -4.59
C THR A 90 -8.86 -5.91 -4.24
N GLY A 91 -9.03 -4.70 -4.77
CA GLY A 91 -8.22 -3.53 -4.42
C GLY A 91 -8.19 -3.27 -2.91
N ALA A 92 -9.28 -3.54 -2.18
CA ALA A 92 -9.30 -3.43 -0.73
C ALA A 92 -8.31 -4.37 -0.03
N GLU A 93 -8.13 -5.60 -0.53
CA GLU A 93 -7.16 -6.56 0.01
C GLU A 93 -5.73 -6.09 -0.24
N TRP A 94 -5.44 -5.58 -1.45
CA TRP A 94 -4.17 -4.95 -1.77
C TRP A 94 -3.88 -3.76 -0.85
N ASN A 95 -4.83 -2.82 -0.70
CA ASN A 95 -4.64 -1.60 0.07
C ASN A 95 -4.28 -1.91 1.53
N ARG A 96 -4.99 -2.86 2.15
CA ARG A 96 -4.70 -3.29 3.53
C ARG A 96 -3.34 -3.97 3.64
N TRP A 97 -3.02 -4.86 2.70
CA TRP A 97 -1.73 -5.55 2.73
C TRP A 97 -0.57 -4.58 2.56
N TYR A 98 -0.66 -3.65 1.60
CA TYR A 98 0.42 -2.72 1.30
C TYR A 98 0.62 -1.66 2.38
N ALA A 99 -0.46 -1.29 3.09
CA ALA A 99 -0.38 -0.49 4.32
C ALA A 99 0.63 -1.08 5.31
N ALA A 100 0.43 -2.37 5.64
CA ALA A 100 1.26 -3.09 6.58
C ALA A 100 2.69 -3.32 6.05
N GLU A 101 2.83 -3.56 4.74
CA GLU A 101 4.14 -3.72 4.11
C GLU A 101 4.97 -2.42 4.17
N ILE A 102 4.33 -1.26 3.98
CA ILE A 102 4.99 0.04 4.13
C ILE A 102 5.45 0.25 5.58
N GLU A 103 4.61 -0.04 6.57
CA GLU A 103 4.98 0.07 7.98
C GLU A 103 6.21 -0.80 8.30
N ARG A 104 6.25 -2.03 7.77
CA ARG A 104 7.39 -2.95 7.92
C ARG A 104 8.66 -2.39 7.32
N ILE A 105 8.57 -1.78 6.14
CA ILE A 105 9.73 -1.25 5.39
C ILE A 105 10.21 0.11 5.92
N GLN A 106 9.34 0.89 6.57
CA GLN A 106 9.69 2.22 7.12
C GLN A 106 10.21 2.19 8.56
N THR A 107 10.41 0.99 9.13
CA THR A 107 11.05 0.84 10.45
C THR A 107 12.42 1.56 10.49
N PRO A 108 12.79 2.19 11.63
CA PRO A 108 14.09 2.84 11.78
C PRO A 108 15.27 1.92 11.43
N GLU A 109 15.15 0.63 11.73
CA GLU A 109 16.13 -0.42 11.42
C GLU A 109 16.28 -0.64 9.90
N ALA A 110 15.17 -0.73 9.16
CA ALA A 110 15.19 -0.84 7.70
C ALA A 110 15.77 0.41 7.02
N ARG A 111 15.55 1.59 7.62
CA ARG A 111 16.19 2.85 7.19
C ARG A 111 17.69 2.85 7.45
N ALA A 112 18.12 2.40 8.63
CA ALA A 112 19.53 2.31 9.01
C ALA A 112 20.31 1.30 8.13
N ALA A 113 19.72 0.14 7.84
CA ALA A 113 20.33 -0.87 6.97
C ALA A 113 20.58 -0.34 5.54
N ARG A 114 19.63 0.45 4.99
CA ARG A 114 19.77 1.07 3.67
C ARG A 114 20.82 2.19 3.65
N ALA A 115 20.91 2.99 4.71
CA ALA A 115 21.93 4.04 4.82
C ALA A 115 23.35 3.43 4.92
N GLY A 116 23.51 2.34 5.68
CA GLY A 116 24.80 1.64 5.82
C GLY A 116 25.27 0.96 4.53
N SER A 117 24.36 0.45 3.69
CA SER A 117 24.71 -0.19 2.42
C SER A 117 25.15 0.75 1.28
N ARG A 118 25.06 2.07 1.49
CA ARG A 118 25.49 3.12 0.54
C ARG A 118 26.76 3.86 0.98
N SER A 119 27.36 3.42 2.08
CA SER A 119 28.62 3.94 2.63
C SER A 119 29.77 3.03 2.21
#